data_AF-A0A1W1CBH0-F1
#
_entry.id   AF-A0A1W1CBH0-F1
#
_cell.length_a   1.000
_cell.length_b   1.000
_cell.length_c   1.000
_cell.angle_alpha   90.00
_cell.angle_beta   90.00
_cell.angle_gamma   90.00
#
_symmetry.space_group_name_H-M   'P 1'
#
loop_
_entity.id
_entity.type
_entity.pdbx_description
1 polymer ?
#
loop_
_entity_poly.entity_id
_entity_poly.type
_entity_poly.pdbx_seq_one_letter_code
_entity_poly.pdbx_strand_id
1 'polypeptide(L)'
;MQRTQIYFEETTLHDLKTIAKEANISVSEFIRRVMKKEIKDKKKNDLNDFIKNMKPLDSFVDVDATDYVQELRGKSRIIGG
;
A
#
# COMPACT_ATOMS: atom_id res chain seq x y z
N MET A 1 5.48 22.68 -5.46
CA MET A 1 5.18 22.50 -4.02
C MET A 1 4.08 23.48 -3.64
N GLN A 2 3.03 23.05 -2.97
CA GLN A 2 1.94 23.92 -2.51
C GLN A 2 2.07 24.11 -0.99
N ARG A 3 1.86 25.35 -0.51
CA ARG A 3 1.90 25.69 0.92
C ARG A 3 0.48 25.69 1.48
N THR A 4 0.30 25.03 2.61
CA THR A 4 -0.99 24.92 3.32
C THR A 4 -0.77 25.17 4.80
N GLN A 5 -1.76 25.73 5.48
CA GLN A 5 -1.79 25.85 6.94
C GLN A 5 -2.68 24.76 7.52
N ILE A 6 -2.21 24.08 8.55
CA ILE A 6 -2.92 22.99 9.23
C ILE A 6 -2.86 23.29 10.73
N TYR A 7 -4.00 23.20 11.40
CA TYR A 7 -4.09 23.37 12.84
C TYR A 7 -3.85 22.01 13.52
N PHE A 8 -3.05 22.04 14.60
CA PHE A 8 -2.76 20.88 15.43
C PHE A 8 -3.14 21.21 16.86
N GLU A 9 -3.54 20.20 17.62
CA GLU A 9 -3.55 20.29 19.08
C GLU A 9 -2.13 20.55 19.58
N GLU A 10 -2.00 21.32 20.65
CA GLU A 10 -0.71 21.75 21.18
C GLU A 10 0.19 20.57 21.58
N THR A 11 -0.41 19.57 22.22
CA THR A 11 0.23 18.29 22.59
C THR A 11 0.73 17.53 21.37
N THR A 12 -0.13 17.40 20.35
CA THR A 12 0.23 16.73 19.09
C THR A 12 1.38 17.46 18.39
N LEU A 13 1.36 18.79 18.35
CA LEU A 13 2.44 19.57 17.75
C LEU A 13 3.76 19.41 18.53
N HIS A 14 3.68 19.31 19.86
CA HIS A 14 4.84 19.06 20.70
C HIS A 14 5.47 17.70 20.37
N ASP A 15 4.66 16.64 20.32
CA ASP A 15 5.14 15.29 20.01
C ASP A 15 5.75 15.20 18.61
N LEU A 16 5.11 15.82 17.61
CA LEU A 16 5.64 15.89 16.24
C LEU A 16 7.01 16.58 16.19
N LYS A 17 7.21 17.65 16.97
CA LYS A 17 8.50 18.36 17.06
C LYS A 17 9.56 17.49 17.73
N THR A 18 9.21 16.79 18.80
CA THR A 18 10.13 15.90 19.52
C THR A 18 10.61 14.77 18.63
N ILE A 19 9.69 14.06 17.96
CA ILE A 19 10.03 12.94 17.08
C ILE A 19 10.86 13.42 15.87
N ALA A 20 10.50 14.56 15.27
CA ALA A 20 11.27 15.12 14.15
C ALA A 20 12.71 15.48 14.57
N LYS A 21 12.88 16.02 15.78
CA LYS A 21 14.18 16.34 16.37
C LYS A 21 15.01 15.08 16.62
N GLU A 22 14.42 14.02 17.18
CA GLU A 22 15.09 12.74 17.39
C GLU A 22 15.53 12.10 16.07
N ALA A 23 14.71 12.23 15.03
CA ALA A 23 15.02 11.77 13.69
C ALA A 23 15.98 12.70 12.90
N ASN A 24 16.43 13.80 13.52
CA ASN A 24 17.30 14.83 12.92
C ASN A 24 16.79 15.38 11.57
N ILE A 25 15.48 15.59 11.47
CA ILE A 25 14.81 16.14 10.28
C ILE A 25 13.85 17.27 10.65
N SER A 26 13.50 18.11 9.67
CA SER A 26 12.48 19.14 9.89
C SER A 26 11.09 18.53 10.13
N VAL A 27 10.26 19.21 10.92
CA VAL A 27 8.86 18.80 11.17
C VAL A 27 8.08 18.66 9.85
N SER A 28 8.29 19.59 8.90
CA SER A 28 7.67 19.53 7.57
C SER A 28 8.05 18.27 6.78
N GLU A 29 9.30 17.84 6.91
CA GLU A 29 9.79 16.62 6.27
C GLU A 29 9.23 15.37 6.95
N PHE A 30 9.19 15.37 8.28
CA PHE A 30 8.55 14.29 9.05
C PHE A 30 7.08 14.12 8.66
N ILE A 31 6.30 15.21 8.67
CA ILE A 31 4.89 15.21 8.24
C ILE A 31 4.76 14.66 6.81
N ARG A 32 5.62 15.11 5.88
CA ARG A 32 5.60 14.60 4.49
C ARG A 32 5.79 13.09 4.43
N ARG A 33 6.75 12.54 5.18
CA ARG A 33 7.05 11.10 5.18
C ARG A 33 5.90 10.29 5.75
N VAL A 34 5.35 10.72 6.89
CA VAL A 34 4.21 10.07 7.52
C VAL A 34 3.00 10.09 6.60
N MET A 35 2.63 11.25 6.06
CA MET A 35 1.50 11.38 5.14
C MET A 35 1.67 10.50 3.88
N LYS A 36 2.89 10.43 3.33
CA LYS A 36 3.17 9.58 2.16
C LYS A 36 3.01 8.09 2.50
N LYS A 37 3.44 7.67 3.69
CA LYS A 37 3.29 6.30 4.17
C LYS A 37 1.81 5.95 4.37
N GLU A 38 1.06 6.79 5.09
CA GLU A 38 -0.37 6.58 5.36
C GLU A 38 -1.20 6.52 4.07
N ILE A 39 -0.92 7.39 3.09
CA ILE A 39 -1.61 7.35 1.78
C ILE A 39 -1.30 6.05 1.05
N LYS A 40 -0.05 5.58 1.09
CA LYS A 40 0.35 4.33 0.46
C LYS A 40 -0.31 3.13 1.14
N ASP A 41 -0.37 3.12 2.47
CA ASP A 41 -0.96 2.04 3.24
C ASP A 41 -2.48 1.98 3.04
N LYS A 42 -3.17 3.12 2.97
CA LYS A 42 -4.59 3.17 2.56
C LYS A 42 -4.82 2.59 1.15
N LYS A 43 -4.00 2.95 0.17
CA LYS A 43 -4.10 2.38 -1.19
C LYS A 43 -3.86 0.87 -1.20
N LYS A 44 -2.96 0.37 -0.35
CA LYS A 44 -2.72 -1.07 -0.23
C LYS A 44 -3.93 -1.80 0.35
N ASN A 45 -4.58 -1.22 1.36
CA ASN A 45 -5.80 -1.78 1.92
C ASN A 45 -6.93 -1.79 0.89
N ASP A 46 -7.11 -0.71 0.12
CA ASP A 46 -8.09 -0.63 -0.97
C ASP A 46 -7.85 -1.70 -2.05
N LEU A 47 -6.59 -1.97 -2.43
CA LEU A 47 -6.26 -3.05 -3.36
C LEU A 47 -6.59 -4.44 -2.80
N ASN A 48 -6.30 -4.69 -1.53
CA ASN A 48 -6.63 -5.96 -0.89
C ASN A 48 -8.14 -6.16 -0.82
N ASP A 49 -8.89 -5.11 -0.50
CA ASP A 49 -10.35 -5.13 -0.47
C ASP A 49 -10.94 -5.33 -1.88
N PHE A 50 -10.35 -4.70 -2.90
CA PHE A 50 -10.69 -4.94 -4.30
C PHE A 50 -10.49 -6.42 -4.70
N ILE A 51 -9.32 -6.99 -4.41
CA ILE A 51 -9.02 -8.40 -4.74
C ILE A 51 -9.97 -9.35 -4.01
N LYS A 52 -10.27 -9.09 -2.74
CA LYS A 52 -11.16 -9.94 -1.93
C LYS A 52 -12.60 -9.95 -2.47
N ASN A 53 -13.05 -8.84 -3.03
CA ASN A 53 -14.39 -8.70 -3.59
C ASN A 53 -14.45 -9.02 -5.10
N MET A 54 -13.32 -9.37 -5.70
CA MET A 54 -13.25 -9.71 -7.12
C MET A 54 -13.94 -11.06 -7.35
N LYS A 55 -14.98 -11.05 -8.19
CA LYS A 55 -15.61 -12.29 -8.64
C LYS A 55 -14.86 -12.84 -9.86
N PRO A 56 -14.73 -14.18 -9.99
CA PRO A 56 -14.23 -14.77 -11.23
C PRO A 56 -15.14 -14.35 -12.39
N LEU A 57 -14.54 -14.17 -13.57
CA LEU A 57 -15.30 -13.96 -14.80
C LEU A 57 -16.12 -15.22 -15.09
N ASP A 58 -17.25 -15.08 -15.79
CA ASP A 58 -18.15 -16.20 -16.11
C ASP A 58 -17.41 -17.39 -16.77
N SER A 59 -16.37 -17.12 -17.56
CA SER A 59 -15.52 -18.13 -18.20
C SER A 59 -14.59 -18.92 -17.26
N PHE A 60 -14.50 -18.52 -15.99
CA PHE A 60 -13.62 -19.11 -14.97
C PHE A 60 -14.39 -19.53 -13.71
N VAL A 61 -15.73 -19.48 -13.71
CA VAL A 61 -16.55 -19.83 -12.54
C VAL A 61 -16.35 -21.28 -12.11
N ASP A 62 -16.22 -22.20 -13.07
CA ASP A 62 -16.03 -23.63 -12.82
C ASP A 62 -14.57 -24.08 -12.96
N VAL A 63 -13.64 -23.14 -13.11
CA VAL A 63 -12.21 -23.44 -13.32
C VAL A 63 -11.49 -23.33 -11.98
N ASP A 64 -10.96 -24.46 -11.51
CA ASP A 64 -10.11 -24.44 -10.31
C ASP A 64 -8.80 -23.69 -10.58
N ALA A 65 -8.48 -22.74 -9.70
CA ALA A 65 -7.31 -21.89 -9.85
C ALA A 65 -5.98 -22.67 -9.78
N THR A 66 -5.93 -23.76 -9.01
CA THR A 66 -4.73 -24.59 -8.88
C THR A 66 -4.48 -25.35 -10.15
N ASP A 67 -5.52 -25.98 -10.70
CA ASP A 67 -5.44 -26.77 -11.92
C ASP A 67 -5.07 -25.89 -13.13
N TYR A 68 -5.67 -24.70 -13.24
CA TYR A 68 -5.34 -23.74 -14.28
C TYR A 68 -3.88 -23.27 -14.24
N VAL A 69 -3.35 -22.98 -13.04
CA VAL A 69 -1.94 -22.57 -12.89
C VAL A 69 -0.99 -23.74 -13.16
N GLN A 70 -1.34 -24.97 -12.78
CA GLN A 70 -0.55 -26.15 -13.10
C GLN A 70 -0.51 -26.42 -14.60
N GLU A 71 -1.64 -26.30 -15.28
CA GLU A 71 -1.72 -26.44 -16.73
C GLU A 71 -0.89 -25.37 -17.45
N LEU A 72 -1.01 -24.10 -17.02
CA LEU A 72 -0.18 -23.01 -17.53
C LEU A 72 1.31 -23.26 -17.29
N ARG A 73 1.72 -23.70 -16.10
CA ARG A 73 3.13 -24.02 -15.80
C ARG A 73 3.63 -25.23 -16.60
N GLY A 74 2.79 -26.23 -16.82
CA GLY A 74 3.11 -27.40 -17.64
C GLY A 74 3.27 -27.06 -19.12
N LYS A 75 2.52 -26.06 -19.61
CA LYS A 75 2.61 -25.55 -20.99
C LYS A 75 3.68 -24.48 -21.17
N SER A 76 3.96 -23.69 -20.15
CA SER A 76 5.10 -22.77 -20.10
C SER A 76 6.36 -23.57 -19.89
N ARG A 77 6.95 -24.01 -21.00
CA ARG A 77 8.30 -24.55 -21.05
C ARG A 77 9.32 -23.48 -20.65
N ILE A 78 9.43 -23.19 -19.36
CA ILE A 78 10.70 -22.73 -18.80
C ILE A 78 11.52 -24.00 -18.69
N ILE A 79 12.38 -24.23 -19.68
CA ILE A 79 13.45 -25.21 -19.56
C ILE A 79 14.29 -24.74 -18.38
N GLY A 80 14.04 -25.29 -17.19
CA GLY A 80 14.97 -25.22 -16.08
C GLY A 80 16.25 -25.93 -16.50
N GLY A 81 17.38 -25.24 -16.35
CA GLY A 81 18.71 -25.85 -16.48
C GLY A 81 19.02 -26.82 -15.35
#